data_AF-A0A7W7KCX8-F1
#
_entry.id   AF-A0A7W7KCX8-F1
#
_cell.length_a   1.000
_cell.length_b   1.000
_cell.length_c   1.000
_cell.angle_alpha   90.00
_cell.angle_beta   90.00
_cell.angle_gamma   90.00
#
_symmetry.space_group_name_H-M   'P 1'
#
loop_
_entity.id
_entity.type
_entity.pdbx_description
1 polymer ?
#
loop_
_entity_poly.entity_id
_entity_poly.type
_entity_poly.pdbx_seq_one_letter_code
_entity_poly.pdbx_strand_id
1 'polypeptide(L)'
;MTTLPAMHGHPRWQGFLLVGLRLAGWLAVNVLCALGCLTIVFLAIGSFTVSGTMLQLANLSTRYVAADLGRQSEFNTILLVGGTLFFCATAFFRRATLARALQEQNG
;
A
#
# COMPACT_ATOMS: atom_id res chain seq x y z
N MET A 1 19.96 23.82 -47.88
CA MET A 1 20.06 24.72 -46.72
C MET A 1 19.47 24.00 -45.52
N THR A 2 20.35 23.45 -44.67
CA THR A 2 20.17 22.96 -43.29
C THR A 2 18.90 22.17 -42.92
N THR A 3 19.00 20.84 -42.99
CA THR A 3 18.23 19.92 -42.14
C THR A 3 18.87 19.91 -40.74
N LEU A 4 18.16 20.44 -39.74
CA LEU A 4 18.58 20.33 -38.34
C LEU A 4 18.53 18.85 -37.93
N PRO A 5 19.58 18.27 -37.36
CA PRO A 5 19.51 16.93 -36.80
C PRO A 5 18.62 16.94 -35.55
N ALA A 6 17.53 16.18 -35.59
CA ALA A 6 16.66 15.97 -34.42
C ALA A 6 17.42 15.15 -33.37
N MET A 7 18.10 15.85 -32.46
CA MET A 7 18.69 15.28 -31.25
C MET A 7 17.59 15.06 -30.20
N HIS A 8 16.73 14.05 -30.40
CA HIS A 8 15.84 13.56 -29.34
C HIS A 8 16.51 12.41 -28.59
N GLY A 9 17.63 12.71 -27.94
CA GLY A 9 18.15 11.85 -26.89
C GLY A 9 17.29 12.07 -25.66
N HIS A 10 16.31 11.19 -25.39
CA HIS A 10 15.63 11.19 -24.09
C HIS A 10 16.69 11.05 -23.00
N PRO A 11 16.95 12.07 -22.16
CA PRO A 11 17.92 11.94 -21.09
C PRO A 11 17.49 10.76 -20.23
N ARG A 12 18.39 9.78 -20.05
CA ARG A 12 18.11 8.49 -19.36
C ARG A 12 17.42 8.66 -17.99
N TRP A 13 17.64 9.82 -17.36
CA TRP A 13 16.96 10.29 -16.15
C TRP A 13 15.43 10.38 -16.25
N GLN A 14 14.86 10.75 -17.40
CA GLN A 14 13.41 10.77 -17.63
C GLN A 14 12.80 9.38 -17.49
N GLY A 15 13.48 8.34 -17.98
CA GLY A 15 13.04 6.95 -17.84
C GLY A 15 13.01 6.52 -16.38
N PHE A 16 14.09 6.80 -15.62
CA PHE A 16 14.15 6.49 -14.19
C PHE A 16 13.06 7.21 -13.38
N LEU A 17 12.80 8.49 -13.67
CA LEU A 17 11.73 9.25 -13.00
C LEU A 17 10.34 8.69 -13.31
N LEU A 18 10.07 8.33 -14.56
CA LEU A 18 8.78 7.76 -14.96
C LEU A 18 8.53 6.39 -14.32
N VAL A 19 9.55 5.53 -14.28
CA VAL A 19 9.48 4.23 -13.61
C VAL A 19 9.29 4.41 -12.11
N GLY A 20 10.07 5.31 -11.48
CA GLY A 20 9.94 5.63 -10.06
C GLY A 20 8.54 6.12 -9.69
N LEU A 21 7.97 7.04 -10.48
CA LEU A 21 6.61 7.55 -10.25
C LEU A 21 5.54 6.45 -10.38
N ARG A 22 5.67 5.57 -11.38
CA ARG A 22 4.76 4.43 -11.55
C ARG A 22 4.85 3.43 -10.40
N LEU A 23 6.06 3.12 -9.95
CA LEU A 23 6.28 2.24 -8.79
C LEU A 23 5.70 2.87 -7.52
N ALA A 24 5.95 4.16 -7.29
CA ALA A 24 5.40 4.88 -6.14
C ALA A 24 3.86 4.90 -6.15
N GLY A 25 3.25 5.22 -7.29
CA GLY A 25 1.79 5.16 -7.45
C GLY A 25 1.23 3.74 -7.26
N TRP A 26 1.94 2.73 -7.76
CA TRP A 26 1.55 1.35 -7.55
C TRP A 26 1.61 0.94 -6.08
N LEU A 27 2.69 1.28 -5.38
CA LEU A 27 2.88 1.02 -3.95
C LEU A 27 1.83 1.75 -3.10
N ALA A 28 1.63 3.05 -3.34
CA ALA A 28 0.70 3.89 -2.59
C ALA A 28 -0.72 3.32 -2.61
N VAL A 29 -1.21 2.90 -3.79
CA VAL A 29 -2.56 2.32 -3.87
C VAL A 29 -2.64 0.93 -3.22
N ASN A 30 -1.60 0.10 -3.30
CA ASN A 30 -1.61 -1.20 -2.59
C ASN A 30 -1.60 -1.02 -1.07
N VAL A 31 -0.83 -0.05 -0.55
CA VAL A 31 -0.85 0.33 0.87
C VAL A 31 -2.24 0.84 1.26
N LEU A 32 -2.84 1.73 0.47
CA LEU A 32 -4.17 2.26 0.74
C LEU A 32 -5.24 1.16 0.72
N CYS A 33 -5.17 0.21 -0.22
CA CYS A 33 -6.05 -0.94 -0.24
C CYS A 33 -5.84 -1.85 0.99
N ALA A 34 -4.60 -2.09 1.40
CA ALA A 34 -4.32 -2.89 2.59
C ALA A 34 -4.84 -2.23 3.88
N LEU A 35 -4.66 -0.92 4.02
CA LEU A 35 -5.24 -0.13 5.12
C LEU A 35 -6.77 -0.15 5.06
N GLY A 36 -7.37 -0.07 3.88
CA GLY A 36 -8.81 -0.24 3.67
C GLY A 36 -9.31 -1.62 4.12
N CYS A 37 -8.61 -2.71 3.75
CA CYS A 37 -8.94 -4.06 4.21
C CYS A 37 -8.86 -4.19 5.74
N LEU A 38 -7.81 -3.67 6.36
CA LEU A 38 -7.70 -3.61 7.83
C LEU A 38 -8.87 -2.82 8.44
N THR A 39 -9.22 -1.67 7.85
CA THR A 39 -10.33 -0.84 8.30
C THR A 39 -11.66 -1.60 8.23
N ILE A 40 -11.88 -2.39 7.16
CA ILE A 40 -13.07 -3.25 7.01
C ILE A 40 -13.12 -4.33 8.11
N VAL A 41 -11.97 -4.91 8.52
CA VAL A 41 -11.93 -5.86 9.63
C VAL A 41 -12.37 -5.20 10.94
N PHE A 42 -11.86 -4.02 11.25
CA PHE A 42 -12.29 -3.25 12.43
C PHE A 42 -13.77 -2.89 12.36
N LEU A 43 -14.25 -2.50 11.19
CA LEU A 43 -15.65 -2.19 10.95
C LEU A 43 -16.54 -3.43 11.16
N ALA A 44 -16.10 -4.60 10.71
CA ALA A 44 -16.81 -5.87 10.89
C ALA A 44 -16.93 -6.25 12.38
N ILE A 45 -15.86 -6.09 13.17
CA ILE A 45 -15.90 -6.34 14.63
C ILE A 45 -16.75 -5.26 15.35
N GLY A 46 -16.87 -4.06 14.76
CA GLY A 46 -17.77 -2.98 15.19
C GLY A 46 -19.22 -3.12 14.69
N SER A 47 -19.62 -4.31 14.22
CA SER A 47 -20.97 -4.59 13.67
C SER A 47 -21.36 -3.68 12.50
N PHE A 48 -20.39 -3.27 11.68
CA PHE A 48 -20.54 -2.36 10.55
C PHE A 48 -21.05 -0.95 10.92
N THR A 49 -20.83 -0.52 12.16
CA THR A 49 -21.19 0.82 12.62
C THR A 49 -19.96 1.62 13.06
N VAL A 50 -19.99 2.94 12.86
CA VAL A 50 -18.91 3.82 13.32
C VAL A 50 -18.80 3.79 14.85
N SER A 51 -19.92 3.90 15.57
CA SER A 51 -19.93 3.84 17.04
C SER A 51 -19.41 2.51 17.59
N GLY A 52 -19.82 1.38 17.00
CA GLY A 52 -19.30 0.07 17.39
C GLY A 52 -17.81 -0.08 17.12
N THR A 53 -17.33 0.43 15.97
CA THR A 53 -15.90 0.42 15.63
C THR A 53 -15.08 1.25 16.61
N MET A 54 -15.55 2.46 16.95
CA MET A 54 -14.89 3.33 17.92
C MET A 54 -14.87 2.74 19.32
N LEU A 55 -15.94 2.05 19.73
CA LEU A 55 -15.99 1.33 21.01
C LEU A 55 -14.94 0.21 21.06
N GLN A 56 -14.82 -0.59 20.00
CA GLN A 56 -13.81 -1.65 19.93
C GLN A 56 -12.39 -1.07 19.90
N LEU A 57 -12.18 0.04 19.21
CA LEU A 57 -10.89 0.72 19.17
C LEU A 57 -10.51 1.29 20.54
N ALA A 58 -11.46 1.85 21.30
CA ALA A 58 -11.25 2.32 22.66
C ALA A 58 -10.93 1.18 23.64
N ASN A 59 -11.60 0.04 23.50
CA ASN A 59 -11.30 -1.16 24.27
C ASN A 59 -9.90 -1.69 23.95
N LEU A 60 -9.54 -1.71 22.67
CA LEU A 60 -8.23 -2.16 22.20
C LEU A 60 -7.11 -1.24 22.71
N SER A 61 -7.28 0.09 22.59
CA SER A 61 -6.28 1.06 23.05
C SER A 61 -6.05 0.96 24.56
N THR A 62 -7.12 0.87 25.34
CA THR A 62 -7.04 0.69 26.80
C THR A 62 -6.29 -0.58 27.16
N ARG A 63 -6.59 -1.71 26.48
CA ARG A 63 -5.92 -2.99 26.71
C ARG A 63 -4.47 -3.01 26.24
N TYR A 64 -4.14 -2.26 25.18
CA TYR A 64 -2.78 -2.14 24.65
C TYR A 64 -1.90 -1.33 25.61
N VAL A 65 -2.38 -0.18 26.09
CA VAL A 65 -1.62 0.66 27.05
C VAL A 65 -1.43 -0.05 28.39
N ALA A 66 -2.43 -0.81 28.85
CA ALA A 66 -2.33 -1.60 30.07
C ALA A 66 -1.49 -2.89 29.91
N ALA A 67 -1.02 -3.22 28.71
CA ALA A 67 -0.21 -4.40 28.45
C ALA A 67 1.27 -4.16 28.79
N ASP A 68 1.94 -5.20 29.27
CA ASP A 68 3.40 -5.20 29.39
C ASP A 68 4.09 -5.19 28.01
N LEU A 69 5.37 -4.84 27.95
CA LEU A 69 6.13 -4.65 26.72
C LEU A 69 6.15 -5.90 25.83
N GLY A 70 6.17 -7.10 26.42
CA GLY A 70 6.10 -8.35 25.67
C GLY A 70 4.79 -8.51 24.89
N ARG A 71 3.66 -8.19 25.51
CA ARG A 71 2.35 -8.28 24.86
C ARG A 71 2.14 -7.18 23.81
N GLN A 72 2.70 -5.99 24.04
CA GLN A 72 2.66 -4.92 23.05
C GLN A 72 3.44 -5.29 21.79
N SER A 73 4.62 -5.90 21.93
CA SER A 73 5.42 -6.34 20.78
C SER A 73 4.75 -7.46 19.98
N GLU A 74 4.10 -8.40 20.65
CA GLU A 74 3.27 -9.44 20.01
C GLU A 74 2.12 -8.82 19.22
N PHE A 75 1.38 -7.87 19.83
CA PHE A 75 0.31 -7.17 19.14
C PHE A 75 0.81 -6.39 17.91
N ASN A 76 1.94 -5.69 18.04
CA ASN A 76 2.56 -4.98 16.92
C ASN A 76 2.98 -5.95 15.80
N THR A 77 3.46 -7.14 16.16
CA THR A 77 3.78 -8.20 15.21
C THR A 77 2.54 -8.68 14.47
N ILE A 78 1.43 -8.90 15.18
CA ILE A 78 0.15 -9.30 14.57
C ILE A 78 -0.35 -8.23 13.60
N LEU A 79 -0.33 -6.96 14.01
CA LEU A 79 -0.71 -5.84 13.14
C LEU A 79 0.17 -5.75 11.89
N LEU A 80 1.48 -5.88 12.06
CA LEU A 80 2.44 -5.79 10.97
C LEU A 80 2.28 -6.97 9.99
N VAL A 81 2.23 -8.20 10.50
CA VAL A 81 2.01 -9.41 9.70
C VAL A 81 0.66 -9.34 8.98
N GLY A 82 -0.41 -8.96 9.67
CA GLY A 82 -1.74 -8.80 9.06
C GLY A 82 -1.75 -7.76 7.94
N GLY A 83 -1.14 -6.59 8.18
CA GLY A 83 -0.99 -5.54 7.18
C GLY A 83 -0.14 -5.97 5.98
N THR A 84 0.98 -6.67 6.22
CA THR A 84 1.82 -7.24 5.17
C THR A 84 1.07 -8.29 4.35
N LEU A 85 0.27 -9.16 4.97
CA LEU A 85 -0.54 -10.14 4.25
C LEU A 85 -1.57 -9.46 3.34
N PHE A 86 -2.30 -8.44 3.83
CA PHE A 86 -3.21 -7.68 2.98
C PHE A 86 -2.48 -6.96 1.84
N PHE A 87 -1.32 -6.37 2.12
CA PHE A 87 -0.49 -5.74 1.10
C PHE A 87 0.00 -6.75 0.04
N CYS A 88 0.50 -7.92 0.46
CA CYS A 88 0.93 -8.97 -0.45
C CYS A 88 -0.24 -9.49 -1.29
N ALA A 89 -1.43 -9.64 -0.70
CA ALA A 89 -2.63 -10.03 -1.42
C ALA A 89 -3.01 -8.99 -2.48
N THR A 90 -3.13 -7.71 -2.11
CA THR A 90 -3.48 -6.63 -3.05
C THR A 90 -2.43 -6.49 -4.15
N ALA A 91 -1.15 -6.54 -3.79
CA ALA A 91 -0.02 -6.52 -4.72
C ALA A 91 -0.07 -7.69 -5.70
N PHE A 92 -0.35 -8.91 -5.21
CA PHE A 92 -0.46 -10.11 -6.03
C PHE A 92 -1.61 -9.99 -7.04
N PHE A 93 -2.78 -9.51 -6.64
CA PHE A 93 -3.90 -9.30 -7.56
C PHE A 93 -3.63 -8.17 -8.56
N ARG A 94 -2.94 -7.11 -8.16
CA ARG A 94 -2.54 -5.98 -9.03
C ARG A 94 -1.26 -6.19 -9.82
N ARG A 95 -0.61 -7.36 -9.73
CA ARG A 95 0.63 -7.66 -10.47
C ARG A 95 0.45 -7.54 -11.98
N ALA A 96 -0.73 -7.91 -12.48
CA ALA A 96 -1.05 -7.85 -13.91
C ALA A 96 -1.09 -6.40 -14.43
N THR A 97 -1.54 -5.44 -13.61
CA THR A 97 -1.56 -4.02 -13.97
C THR A 97 -0.14 -3.45 -14.09
N LEU A 98 0.77 -3.83 -13.19
CA LEU A 98 2.16 -3.41 -13.25
C LEU A 98 2.88 -4.01 -14.46
N ALA A 99 2.68 -5.32 -14.71
CA ALA A 99 3.29 -6.01 -15.84
C ALA A 99 2.90 -5.37 -17.19
N ARG A 100 1.62 -4.99 -17.36
CA ARG A 100 1.14 -4.27 -18.55
C ARG A 100 1.79 -2.89 -18.70
N ALA A 101 1.87 -2.12 -17.63
CA ALA A 101 2.46 -0.78 -17.65
C ALA A 101 3.97 -0.76 -17.97
N LEU A 102 4.68 -1.87 -17.71
CA LEU A 102 6.07 -2.05 -18.09
C LEU A 102 6.22 -2.50 -19.55
N GLN A 103 5.29 -3.31 -20.07
CA GLN A 103 5.28 -3.72 -21.48
C GLN A 103 5.01 -2.54 -22.42
N GLU A 104 4.08 -1.65 -22.07
CA GLU A 104 3.78 -0.42 -22.82
C GLU A 104 4.96 0.57 -22.90
N GLN A 105 6.01 0.40 -22.09
CA GLN A 105 7.21 1.25 -22.14
C GLN A 105 8.30 0.67 -23.05
N ASN A 106 8.22 -0.62 -23.40
CA ASN A 106 9.23 -1.35 -24.18
C ASN A 106 8.80 -1.65 -25.63
N GLY A 107 7.54 -1.37 -26.00
CA GLY A 107 7.01 -1.48 -27.37
C GLY A 107 6.73 -0.11 -27.95
#